data_AF-A0A524MSG8-F1
#
_entry.id   AF-A0A524MSG8-F1
#
_cell.length_a   1.000
_cell.length_b   1.000
_cell.length_c   1.000
_cell.angle_alpha   90.00
_cell.angle_beta   90.00
_cell.angle_gamma   90.00
#
_symmetry.space_group_name_H-M   'P 1'
#
loop_
_entity.id
_entity.type
_entity.pdbx_description
1 polymer ?
#
loop_
_entity_poly.entity_id
_entity_poly.type
_entity_poly.pdbx_seq_one_letter_code
_entity_poly.pdbx_strand_id
1 'polypeptide(L)'
;MGTTQHRSQQLRARGIQQLSEQGLTDESIAQQLGRSTNAIRNLRHRNNIKTSETQTIQQLHQEKHNLTQQTQELEQRLNQLDRKRNQLKTALQTEDQELKNKLEAELIQLKNKKPELFQITGEEQLAKLTAQLATSFIRWLIE
;
A
#
# COMPACT_ATOMS: atom_id res chain seq x y z
N MET A 1 -38.88 47.87 18.75
CA MET A 1 -38.66 47.22 20.07
C MET A 1 -38.40 45.71 19.91
N GLY A 2 -37.36 45.29 19.17
CA GLY A 2 -37.12 43.86 18.86
C GLY A 2 -35.83 43.24 19.40
N THR A 3 -34.93 44.03 20.00
CA THR A 3 -33.54 43.61 20.29
C THR A 3 -33.41 42.77 21.56
N THR A 4 -34.22 43.02 22.59
CA THR A 4 -34.12 42.35 23.90
C THR A 4 -34.53 40.87 23.84
N GLN A 5 -35.60 40.55 23.10
CA GLN A 5 -36.07 39.17 22.96
C GLN A 5 -35.06 38.31 22.18
N HIS A 6 -34.45 38.87 21.14
CA HIS A 6 -33.50 38.15 20.30
C HIS A 6 -32.22 37.75 21.06
N ARG A 7 -31.70 38.68 21.89
CA ARG A 7 -30.53 38.43 22.75
C ARG A 7 -30.81 37.34 23.79
N SER A 8 -32.01 37.34 24.37
CA SER A 8 -32.42 36.31 25.33
C SER A 8 -32.50 34.91 24.71
N GLN A 9 -32.92 34.81 23.45
CA GLN A 9 -32.98 33.54 22.72
C GLN A 9 -31.58 33.01 22.37
N GLN A 10 -30.67 33.88 21.93
CA GLN A 10 -29.28 33.50 21.66
C GLN A 10 -28.55 32.98 22.89
N LEU A 11 -28.73 33.60 24.06
CA LEU A 11 -28.13 33.14 25.30
C LEU A 11 -28.63 31.74 25.71
N ARG A 12 -29.94 31.48 25.51
CA ARG A 12 -30.52 30.16 25.75
C ARG A 12 -29.99 29.11 24.78
N ALA A 13 -29.85 29.46 23.50
CA ALA A 13 -29.28 28.55 22.50
C ALA A 13 -27.83 28.17 22.85
N ARG A 14 -27.01 29.15 23.28
CA ARG A 14 -25.63 28.89 23.74
C ARG A 14 -25.57 27.99 24.96
N GLY A 15 -26.45 28.19 25.94
CA GLY A 15 -26.52 27.33 27.13
C GLY A 15 -26.87 25.88 26.78
N ILE A 16 -27.86 25.68 25.90
CA ILE A 16 -28.22 24.34 25.41
C ILE A 16 -27.07 23.72 24.62
N GLN A 17 -26.36 24.51 23.81
CA GLN A 17 -25.22 24.04 23.03
C GLN A 17 -24.09 23.54 23.94
N GLN A 18 -23.69 24.30 24.96
CA GLN A 18 -22.62 23.91 25.88
C GLN A 18 -22.96 22.61 26.65
N LEU A 19 -24.20 22.49 27.12
CA LEU A 19 -24.65 21.27 27.79
C LEU A 19 -24.72 20.07 26.82
N SER A 20 -25.05 20.33 25.55
CA SER A 20 -25.00 19.32 24.50
C SER A 20 -23.58 18.82 24.24
N GLU A 21 -22.59 19.73 24.22
CA GLU A 21 -21.18 19.42 24.03
C GLU A 21 -20.60 18.61 25.21
N GLN A 22 -21.17 18.74 26.40
CA GLN A 22 -20.88 17.90 27.57
C GLN A 22 -21.54 16.52 27.53
N GLY A 23 -22.33 16.22 26.48
CA GLY A 23 -22.98 14.92 26.29
C GLY A 23 -24.32 14.77 27.01
N LEU A 24 -24.91 15.83 27.57
CA LEU A 24 -26.21 15.72 28.24
C LEU A 24 -27.37 15.46 27.25
N THR A 25 -28.29 14.60 27.69
CA THR A 25 -29.53 14.29 26.97
C THR A 25 -30.52 15.45 27.08
N ASP A 26 -31.54 15.46 26.22
CA ASP A 26 -32.61 16.46 26.28
C ASP A 26 -33.30 16.49 27.65
N GLU A 27 -33.38 15.34 28.34
CA GLU A 27 -33.97 15.21 29.66
C GLU A 27 -33.12 15.84 30.76
N SER A 28 -31.81 15.58 30.77
CA SER A 28 -30.92 16.20 31.76
C SER A 28 -30.78 17.70 31.55
N ILE A 29 -30.74 18.16 30.29
CA ILE A 29 -30.75 19.60 29.96
C ILE A 29 -32.07 20.24 30.39
N ALA A 30 -33.20 19.57 30.17
CA ALA A 30 -34.51 20.04 30.58
C ALA A 30 -34.59 20.20 32.11
N GLN A 31 -34.10 19.22 32.87
CA GLN A 31 -34.03 19.30 34.33
C GLN A 31 -33.14 20.47 34.80
N GLN A 32 -31.94 20.61 34.24
CA GLN A 32 -30.98 21.65 34.65
C GLN A 32 -31.45 23.08 34.32
N LEU A 33 -32.19 23.25 33.23
CA LEU A 33 -32.71 24.55 32.79
C LEU A 33 -34.15 24.84 33.26
N GLY A 34 -34.77 23.92 34.00
CA GLY A 34 -36.16 24.04 34.46
C GLY A 34 -37.16 24.15 33.30
N ARG A 35 -36.99 23.35 32.25
CA ARG A 35 -37.85 23.35 31.05
C ARG A 35 -38.38 21.96 30.74
N SER A 36 -39.35 21.87 29.83
CA SER A 36 -39.79 20.59 29.29
C SER A 36 -38.79 20.07 28.25
N THR A 37 -38.68 18.74 28.16
CA THR A 37 -37.91 18.04 27.12
C THR A 37 -38.29 18.48 25.71
N ASN A 38 -39.58 18.61 25.42
CA ASN A 38 -40.08 19.11 24.13
C ASN A 38 -39.61 20.54 23.83
N ALA A 39 -39.51 21.41 24.83
CA ALA A 39 -38.98 22.76 24.63
C ALA A 39 -37.48 22.74 24.28
N ILE A 40 -36.69 21.87 24.92
CA ILE A 40 -35.27 21.68 24.59
C ILE A 40 -35.12 21.11 23.18
N ARG A 41 -35.87 20.06 22.83
CA ARG A 41 -35.88 19.48 21.48
C ARG A 41 -36.21 20.52 20.41
N ASN A 42 -37.25 21.32 20.61
CA ASN A 42 -37.62 22.39 19.67
C ASN A 42 -36.53 23.46 19.55
N LEU A 43 -35.88 23.84 20.66
CA LEU A 43 -34.78 24.79 20.65
C LEU A 43 -33.54 24.21 19.93
N ARG A 44 -33.23 22.93 20.14
CA ARG A 44 -32.16 22.23 19.41
C ARG A 44 -32.43 22.25 17.91
N HIS A 45 -33.61 21.83 17.48
CA HIS A 45 -33.99 21.84 16.05
C HIS A 45 -33.92 23.23 15.42
N ARG A 46 -34.48 24.26 16.07
CA ARG A 46 -34.47 25.63 15.53
C ARG A 46 -33.08 26.23 15.41
N ASN A 47 -32.15 25.79 16.26
CA ASN A 47 -30.77 26.30 16.28
C ASN A 47 -29.76 25.29 15.68
N ASN A 48 -30.23 24.20 15.05
CA ASN A 48 -29.39 23.13 14.50
C ASN A 48 -28.37 22.53 15.50
N ILE A 49 -28.71 22.48 16.78
CA ILE A 49 -27.86 21.89 17.83
C ILE A 49 -28.08 20.37 17.79
N LYS A 50 -27.03 19.64 17.39
CA LYS A 50 -27.06 18.18 17.29
C LYS A 50 -27.00 17.53 18.67
N THR A 51 -27.66 16.38 18.82
CA THR A 51 -27.47 15.53 19.99
C THR A 51 -26.10 14.86 19.94
N SER A 52 -25.58 14.44 21.10
CA SER A 52 -24.34 13.66 21.19
C SER A 52 -24.41 12.42 20.31
N GLU A 53 -25.52 11.68 20.35
CA GLU A 53 -25.77 10.52 19.49
C GLU A 53 -25.63 10.86 17.99
N THR A 54 -26.22 11.97 17.54
CA THR A 54 -26.15 12.39 16.14
C THR A 54 -24.72 12.76 15.74
N GLN A 55 -23.96 13.38 16.65
CA GLN A 55 -22.55 13.72 16.42
C GLN A 55 -21.70 12.45 16.32
N THR A 56 -21.88 11.49 17.22
CA THR A 56 -21.18 10.19 17.19
C THR A 56 -21.50 9.43 15.91
N ILE A 57 -22.77 9.35 15.50
CA ILE A 57 -23.18 8.70 14.25
C ILE A 57 -22.48 9.34 13.04
N GLN A 58 -22.40 10.67 12.99
CA GLN A 58 -21.71 11.38 11.91
C GLN A 58 -20.21 11.11 11.89
N GLN A 59 -19.56 11.08 13.05
CA GLN A 59 -18.15 10.72 13.17
C GLN A 59 -17.91 9.29 12.69
N LEU A 60 -18.73 8.34 13.13
CA LEU A 60 -18.64 6.94 12.68
C LEU A 60 -18.86 6.80 11.18
N HIS A 61 -19.78 7.57 10.58
CA HIS A 61 -19.96 7.59 9.12
C HIS A 61 -18.74 8.14 8.39
N GLN A 62 -18.12 9.21 8.89
CA GLN A 62 -16.89 9.76 8.32
C GLN A 62 -15.74 8.76 8.43
N GLU A 63 -15.56 8.16 9.60
CA GLU A 63 -14.54 7.13 9.83
C GLU A 63 -14.74 5.93 8.92
N LYS A 64 -15.97 5.41 8.82
CA LYS A 64 -16.33 4.34 7.88
C LYS A 64 -15.99 4.71 6.43
N HIS A 65 -16.28 5.95 6.03
CA HIS A 65 -15.96 6.41 4.68
C HIS A 65 -14.46 6.44 4.43
N ASN A 66 -13.69 6.99 5.38
CA ASN A 66 -12.23 7.03 5.30
C ASN A 66 -11.62 5.62 5.25
N LEU A 67 -12.10 4.71 6.08
CA LEU A 67 -11.68 3.30 6.06
C LEU A 67 -11.99 2.64 4.72
N THR A 68 -13.16 2.91 4.15
CA THR A 68 -13.54 2.39 2.83
C THR A 68 -12.59 2.89 1.73
N GLN A 69 -12.22 4.17 1.76
CA GLN A 69 -11.24 4.74 0.82
C GLN A 69 -9.85 4.10 1.00
N GLN A 70 -9.40 3.92 2.24
CA GLN A 70 -8.13 3.26 2.54
C GLN A 70 -8.11 1.81 2.03
N THR A 71 -9.19 1.06 2.21
CA THR A 71 -9.31 -0.31 1.68
C THR A 71 -9.18 -0.32 0.16
N GLN A 72 -9.87 0.59 -0.53
CA GLN A 72 -9.77 0.70 -2.00
C GLN A 72 -8.35 1.04 -2.46
N GLU A 73 -7.66 1.95 -1.76
CA GLU A 73 -6.26 2.28 -2.08
C GLU A 73 -5.33 1.08 -1.89
N LEU A 74 -5.50 0.34 -0.78
CA LEU A 74 -4.71 -0.86 -0.50
C LEU A 74 -4.95 -1.96 -1.55
N GLU A 75 -6.19 -2.18 -1.96
CA GLU A 75 -6.52 -3.12 -3.04
C GLU A 75 -5.86 -2.72 -4.37
N GLN A 76 -5.86 -1.44 -4.71
CA GLN A 76 -5.15 -0.95 -5.90
C GLN A 76 -3.64 -1.19 -5.79
N ARG A 77 -3.03 -0.91 -4.63
CA ARG A 77 -1.60 -1.15 -4.39
C ARG A 77 -1.26 -2.64 -4.48
N LEU A 78 -2.07 -3.53 -3.92
CA LEU A 78 -1.88 -4.98 -4.03
C LEU A 78 -1.92 -5.44 -5.49
N ASN A 79 -2.92 -4.99 -6.25
CA ASN A 79 -3.02 -5.29 -7.68
C ASN A 79 -1.80 -4.80 -8.48
N GLN A 80 -1.25 -3.64 -8.13
CA GLN A 80 -0.01 -3.13 -8.76
C GLN A 80 1.20 -4.00 -8.41
N LEU A 81 1.34 -4.43 -7.16
CA LEU A 81 2.43 -5.32 -6.73
C LEU A 81 2.36 -6.68 -7.43
N ASP A 82 1.16 -7.24 -7.58
CA ASP A 82 0.98 -8.50 -8.31
C ASP A 82 1.40 -8.38 -9.78
N ARG A 83 1.03 -7.27 -10.44
CA ARG A 83 1.48 -7.00 -11.82
C ARG A 83 3.00 -6.92 -11.90
N LYS A 84 3.64 -6.16 -11.01
CA LYS A 84 5.10 -6.03 -10.96
C LYS A 84 5.78 -7.37 -10.70
N ARG A 85 5.27 -8.16 -9.75
CA ARG A 85 5.78 -9.50 -9.44
C ARG A 85 5.71 -10.40 -10.67
N ASN A 86 4.59 -10.40 -11.38
CA ASN A 86 4.42 -11.22 -12.57
C ASN A 86 5.35 -10.76 -13.71
N GLN A 87 5.52 -9.45 -13.91
CA GLN A 87 6.47 -8.90 -14.89
C GLN A 87 7.92 -9.30 -14.59
N LEU A 88 8.34 -9.20 -13.33
CA LEU A 88 9.69 -9.62 -12.92
C LEU A 88 9.88 -11.12 -13.09
N LYS A 89 8.87 -11.93 -12.75
CA LYS A 89 8.92 -13.37 -12.96
C LYS A 89 9.11 -13.70 -14.44
N THR A 90 8.35 -13.05 -15.33
CA THR A 90 8.51 -13.27 -16.78
C THR A 90 9.88 -12.83 -17.28
N ALA A 91 10.38 -11.69 -16.82
CA ALA A 91 11.69 -11.18 -17.22
C ALA A 91 12.81 -12.16 -16.82
N LEU A 92 12.79 -12.65 -15.57
CA LEU A 92 13.75 -13.64 -15.09
C LEU A 92 13.70 -14.96 -15.90
N GLN A 93 12.50 -15.42 -16.26
CA GLN A 93 12.35 -16.61 -17.09
C GLN A 93 12.93 -16.41 -18.50
N THR A 94 12.71 -15.22 -19.09
CA THR A 94 13.28 -14.88 -20.39
C THR A 94 14.80 -14.80 -20.32
N GLU A 95 15.36 -14.11 -19.33
CA GLU A 95 16.82 -14.00 -19.14
C GLU A 95 17.47 -15.38 -18.93
N ASP A 96 16.87 -16.25 -18.11
CA ASP A 96 17.37 -17.61 -17.90
C ASP A 96 17.38 -18.42 -19.21
N GLN A 97 16.33 -18.30 -20.02
CA GLN A 97 16.27 -18.97 -21.32
C GLN A 97 17.30 -18.39 -22.31
N GLU A 98 17.48 -17.08 -22.34
CA GLU A 98 18.50 -16.44 -23.18
C GLU A 98 19.91 -16.88 -22.81
N LEU A 99 20.21 -17.00 -21.51
CA LEU A 99 21.50 -17.48 -21.03
C LEU A 99 21.74 -18.94 -21.42
N LYS A 100 20.73 -19.80 -21.29
CA LYS A 100 20.81 -21.20 -21.76
C LYS A 100 21.08 -21.28 -23.26
N ASN A 101 20.33 -20.51 -24.05
CA ASN A 101 20.50 -20.47 -25.50
C ASN A 101 21.90 -19.96 -25.90
N LYS A 102 22.42 -18.94 -25.21
CA LYS A 102 23.77 -18.41 -25.43
C LYS A 102 24.84 -19.45 -25.08
N LEU A 103 24.70 -20.11 -23.94
CA LEU A 103 25.62 -21.17 -23.51
C LEU A 103 25.63 -22.34 -24.51
N GLU A 104 24.46 -22.79 -24.97
CA GLU A 104 24.35 -23.82 -25.99
C GLU A 104 25.02 -23.40 -27.31
N ALA A 105 24.80 -22.17 -27.75
CA ALA A 105 25.43 -21.64 -28.95
C ALA A 105 26.97 -21.59 -28.82
N GLU A 106 27.50 -21.15 -27.68
CA GLU A 106 28.94 -21.15 -27.42
C GLU A 106 29.52 -22.56 -27.37
N LEU A 107 28.82 -23.53 -26.77
CA LEU A 107 29.23 -24.93 -26.76
C LEU A 107 29.27 -25.53 -28.16
N ILE A 108 28.27 -25.24 -29.01
CA ILE A 108 28.27 -25.68 -30.42
C ILE A 108 29.45 -25.06 -31.17
N GLN A 109 29.72 -23.76 -30.98
CA GLN A 109 30.86 -23.11 -31.60
C GLN A 109 32.20 -23.71 -31.15
N LEU A 110 32.36 -24.00 -29.86
CA LEU A 110 33.52 -24.68 -29.31
C LEU A 110 33.69 -26.08 -29.92
N LYS A 111 32.61 -26.84 -30.02
CA LYS A 111 32.59 -28.17 -30.64
C LYS A 111 33.00 -28.14 -32.11
N ASN A 112 32.54 -27.13 -32.86
CA ASN A 112 32.90 -26.99 -34.27
C ASN A 112 34.36 -26.52 -34.46
N LYS A 113 34.87 -25.65 -33.57
CA LYS A 113 36.26 -25.14 -33.65
C LYS A 113 37.29 -26.17 -33.18
N LYS A 114 36.94 -27.03 -32.23
CA LYS A 114 37.84 -28.01 -31.59
C LYS A 114 37.16 -29.36 -31.42
N PRO A 115 36.76 -30.05 -32.50
CA PRO A 115 36.05 -31.33 -32.43
C PRO A 115 36.85 -32.40 -31.67
N GLU A 116 38.19 -32.32 -31.74
CA GLU A 116 39.12 -33.21 -31.05
C GLU A 116 39.03 -33.15 -29.53
N LEU A 117 38.50 -32.08 -28.94
CA LEU A 117 38.23 -32.03 -27.50
C LEU A 117 37.03 -32.90 -27.14
N PHE A 118 36.04 -33.07 -28.01
CA PHE A 118 34.78 -33.75 -27.68
C PHE A 118 34.77 -35.25 -28.01
N GLN A 119 35.86 -35.79 -28.55
CA GLN A 119 36.00 -37.21 -28.94
C GLN A 119 36.85 -38.04 -27.97
N ILE A 120 37.52 -37.38 -27.02
CA ILE A 120 38.45 -37.99 -26.06
C ILE A 120 37.83 -37.97 -24.66
N THR A 121 38.21 -38.95 -23.85
CA THR A 121 37.74 -39.07 -22.46
C THR A 121 38.20 -37.86 -21.61
N GLY A 122 37.54 -37.60 -20.47
CA GLY A 122 37.83 -36.40 -19.66
C GLY A 122 39.30 -36.29 -19.20
N GLU A 123 39.96 -37.42 -18.97
CA GLU A 123 41.39 -37.45 -18.62
C GLU A 123 42.29 -37.07 -19.82
N GLU A 124 41.95 -37.52 -21.02
CA GLU A 124 42.66 -37.18 -22.25
C GLU A 124 42.46 -35.70 -22.66
N GLN A 125 41.28 -35.12 -22.38
CA GLN A 125 41.03 -33.68 -22.56
C GLN A 125 41.95 -32.83 -21.67
N LEU A 126 42.03 -33.17 -20.38
CA LEU A 126 42.88 -32.47 -19.41
C LEU A 126 44.36 -32.57 -19.77
N ALA A 127 44.82 -33.75 -20.21
CA ALA A 127 46.19 -33.97 -20.65
C ALA A 127 46.56 -33.14 -21.89
N LYS A 128 45.65 -33.04 -22.88
CA LYS A 128 45.90 -32.20 -24.06
C LYS A 128 45.88 -30.71 -23.75
N LEU A 129 44.95 -30.25 -22.91
CA LEU A 129 44.88 -28.84 -22.51
C LEU A 129 46.11 -28.41 -21.71
N THR A 130 46.57 -29.24 -20.77
CA THR A 130 47.79 -28.98 -19.98
C THR A 130 49.04 -29.00 -20.84
N ALA A 131 49.17 -29.94 -21.78
CA ALA A 131 50.27 -29.96 -22.74
C ALA A 131 50.30 -28.71 -23.63
N GLN A 132 49.14 -28.24 -24.11
CA GLN A 132 49.05 -27.06 -24.96
C GLN A 132 49.37 -25.76 -24.20
N LEU A 133 48.93 -25.66 -22.93
CA LEU A 133 49.31 -24.58 -22.01
C LEU A 133 50.81 -24.58 -21.71
N ALA A 134 51.39 -25.74 -21.40
CA ALA A 134 52.82 -25.88 -21.14
C ALA A 134 53.66 -25.47 -22.36
N THR A 135 53.25 -25.87 -23.56
CA THR A 135 53.94 -25.50 -24.81
C THR A 135 53.89 -23.99 -25.06
N SER A 136 52.75 -23.36 -24.78
CA SER A 136 52.57 -21.91 -24.95
C SER A 136 53.37 -21.12 -23.91
N PHE A 137 53.42 -21.61 -22.67
CA PHE A 137 54.21 -21.02 -21.59
C PHE A 137 55.72 -21.11 -21.82
N ILE A 138 56.21 -22.26 -22.30
CA ILE A 138 57.62 -22.42 -22.68
C ILE A 138 57.98 -21.49 -23.84
N ARG A 139 57.11 -21.36 -24.86
CA ARG A 139 57.34 -20.42 -25.97
C ARG A 139 57.42 -18.97 -25.47
N TRP A 140 56.54 -18.57 -24.55
CA TRP A 140 56.57 -17.24 -23.94
C TRP A 140 57.85 -16.97 -23.12
N LEU A 141 58.43 -17.98 -22.47
CA LEU A 141 59.68 -17.82 -21.70
C LEU A 141 60.94 -17.66 -22.58
N ILE A 142 60.86 -18.05 -23.85
CA ILE A 142 62.00 -18.07 -24.77
C ILE A 142 61.97 -16.84 -25.72
N GLU A 143 60.84 -16.13 -25.80
CA GLU A 143 60.67 -14.83 -26.47
C GLU A 143 60.99 -13.66 -25.54
#